data_AF-A0A6A8MG50-F1
#
_entry.id   AF-A0A6A8MG50-F1
#
_cell.length_a   1.000
_cell.length_b   1.000
_cell.length_c   1.000
_cell.angle_alpha   90.00
_cell.angle_beta   90.00
_cell.angle_gamma   90.00
#
_symmetry.space_group_name_H-M   'P 1'
#
loop_
_entity.id
_entity.type
_entity.pdbx_description
1 polymer ?
#
loop_
_entity_poly.entity_id
_entity_poly.type
_entity_poly.pdbx_seq_one_letter_code
_entity_poly.pdbx_strand_id
1 'polypeptide(L)'
;MSDSKSTYSEVSKYYVNVTVPQNDIDRRRYVRSKDREKKWNQDWLKNKVNVNEVVDRFVPKGDPKRSFHTEGGVKFDFEGTRYKIKCDKVAGYLRIFDKKTKKFCKLDGTPSKYEKETHFKIKKRGEM
;
A
#
# COMPACT_ATOMS: atom_id res chain seq x y z
N MET A 1 -14.90 9.99 -7.22
CA MET A 1 -13.76 9.36 -6.52
C MET A 1 -14.03 7.88 -6.33
N SER A 2 -13.04 6.99 -6.47
CA SER A 2 -13.17 5.57 -6.12
C SER A 2 -12.93 5.38 -4.62
N ASP A 3 -13.74 4.60 -3.89
CA ASP A 3 -13.48 4.31 -2.46
C ASP A 3 -12.47 3.16 -2.27
N SER A 4 -11.26 3.40 -2.75
CA SER A 4 -10.11 2.51 -2.61
C SER A 4 -9.77 2.28 -1.13
N LYS A 5 -10.06 3.26 -0.26
CA LYS A 5 -9.85 3.16 1.18
C LYS A 5 -10.75 2.11 1.84
N SER A 6 -12.04 2.03 1.50
CA SER A 6 -12.91 0.95 2.01
C SER A 6 -12.32 -0.41 1.69
N THR A 7 -12.03 -0.64 0.40
CA THR A 7 -11.51 -1.92 -0.10
C THR A 7 -10.22 -2.31 0.64
N TYR A 8 -9.25 -1.40 0.72
CA TYR A 8 -8.00 -1.64 1.45
C TYR A 8 -8.23 -1.94 2.95
N SER A 9 -9.13 -1.19 3.59
CA SER A 9 -9.37 -1.33 5.04
C SER A 9 -10.05 -2.66 5.38
N GLU A 10 -11.00 -3.09 4.55
CA GLU A 10 -11.68 -4.37 4.69
C GLU A 10 -10.69 -5.54 4.56
N VAL A 11 -9.88 -5.52 3.49
CA VAL A 11 -8.86 -6.54 3.24
C VAL A 11 -7.79 -6.55 4.35
N SER A 12 -7.38 -5.38 4.83
CA SER A 12 -6.45 -5.25 5.96
C SER A 12 -7.04 -5.85 7.24
N LYS A 13 -8.29 -5.50 7.57
CA LYS A 13 -8.98 -6.00 8.76
C LYS A 13 -9.17 -7.52 8.70
N TYR A 14 -9.59 -8.05 7.55
CA TYR A 14 -9.73 -9.49 7.36
C TYR A 14 -8.40 -10.22 7.52
N TYR A 15 -7.33 -9.72 6.90
CA TYR A 15 -6.02 -10.34 7.00
C TYR A 15 -5.51 -10.40 8.45
N VAL A 16 -5.62 -9.29 9.18
CA VAL A 16 -5.12 -9.20 10.57
C VAL A 16 -5.95 -10.06 11.52
N ASN A 17 -7.28 -10.07 11.38
CA ASN A 17 -8.17 -10.71 12.35
C ASN A 17 -8.49 -12.17 12.02
N VAL A 18 -8.41 -12.57 10.75
CA VAL A 18 -8.81 -13.90 10.29
C VAL A 18 -7.61 -14.69 9.79
N THR A 19 -6.84 -14.14 8.84
CA THR A 19 -5.74 -14.89 8.20
C THR A 19 -4.54 -15.09 9.12
N VAL A 20 -4.09 -14.04 9.80
CA VAL A 20 -2.91 -14.09 10.67
C VAL A 20 -3.07 -15.12 11.81
N PRO A 21 -4.21 -15.20 12.52
CA PRO A 21 -4.38 -16.21 13.58
C PRO A 21 -4.41 -17.65 13.08
N GLN A 22 -4.75 -17.90 11.81
CA GLN A 22 -4.94 -19.25 11.28
C GLN A 22 -3.64 -19.98 10.95
N ASN A 23 -2.51 -19.28 10.72
CA ASN A 23 -1.26 -19.97 10.35
C ASN A 23 0.03 -19.25 10.78
N ASP A 24 1.09 -20.02 11.01
CA ASP A 24 2.39 -19.52 11.48
C ASP A 24 3.17 -18.69 10.45
N ILE A 25 2.92 -18.90 9.16
CA ILE A 25 3.61 -18.16 8.11
C ILE A 25 3.17 -16.69 8.15
N ASP A 26 1.86 -16.46 8.23
CA ASP A 26 1.30 -15.11 8.28
C ASP A 26 1.49 -14.44 9.64
N ARG A 27 1.54 -15.19 10.76
CA ARG A 27 2.04 -14.66 12.05
C ARG A 27 3.45 -14.09 11.93
N ARG A 28 4.38 -14.85 11.35
CA ARG A 28 5.77 -14.39 11.17
C ARG A 28 5.84 -13.16 10.26
N ARG A 29 5.04 -13.12 9.18
CA ARG A 29 4.95 -11.96 8.29
C ARG A 29 4.37 -10.73 9.00
N TYR A 30 3.35 -10.92 9.84
CA TYR A 30 2.75 -9.87 10.65
C TYR A 30 3.79 -9.24 11.59
N VAL A 31 4.52 -10.05 12.35
CA VAL A 31 5.58 -9.58 13.26
C VAL A 31 6.63 -8.76 12.50
N ARG A 32 7.14 -9.28 11.38
CA ARG A 32 8.10 -8.54 10.52
C ARG A 32 7.54 -7.21 10.00
N SER A 33 6.24 -7.13 9.72
CA SER A 33 5.61 -5.88 9.30
C SER A 33 5.51 -4.89 10.47
N LYS A 34 5.15 -5.36 11.68
CA LYS A 34 5.14 -4.54 12.90
C LYS A 34 6.53 -4.04 13.30
N ASP A 35 7.57 -4.86 13.15
CA ASP A 35 8.96 -4.45 13.40
C ASP A 35 9.40 -3.32 12.46
N ARG A 36 9.04 -3.45 11.17
CA ARG A 36 9.28 -2.41 10.17
C ARG A 36 8.52 -1.13 10.50
N GLU A 37 7.25 -1.26 10.90
CA GLU A 37 6.46 -0.13 11.36
C GLU A 37 7.15 0.56 12.54
N LYS A 38 7.53 -0.18 13.58
CA LYS A 38 8.23 0.38 14.76
C LYS A 38 9.49 1.15 14.38
N LYS A 39 10.27 0.64 13.40
CA LYS A 39 11.51 1.26 12.96
C LYS A 39 11.31 2.53 12.13
N TRP A 40 10.29 2.58 11.26
CA TRP A 40 10.21 3.57 10.19
C TRP A 40 8.96 4.45 10.20
N ASN A 41 7.97 4.16 11.05
CA ASN A 41 6.67 4.83 11.02
C ASN A 41 6.78 6.36 11.19
N GLN A 42 7.72 6.84 12.00
CA GLN A 42 7.93 8.29 12.17
C GLN A 42 8.35 8.98 10.87
N ASP A 43 9.16 8.33 10.04
CA ASP A 43 9.53 8.87 8.73
C ASP A 43 8.35 8.80 7.75
N TRP A 44 7.57 7.72 7.78
CA TRP A 44 6.38 7.59 6.92
C TRP A 44 5.27 8.59 7.26
N LEU A 45 5.12 8.93 8.55
CA LEU A 45 4.14 9.90 9.03
C LEU A 45 4.38 11.31 8.48
N LYS A 46 5.62 11.65 8.12
CA LYS A 46 5.95 12.93 7.45
C LYS A 46 5.30 13.03 6.06
N ASN A 47 5.02 11.89 5.43
CA ASN A 47 4.43 11.79 4.10
C ASN A 47 3.15 10.97 4.12
N LYS A 48 2.14 11.46 4.86
CA LYS A 48 0.79 10.87 4.89
C LYS A 48 0.06 11.14 3.57
N VAL A 49 -0.63 10.13 3.06
CA VAL A 49 -1.35 10.22 1.78
C VAL A 49 -2.78 9.69 1.86
N ASN A 50 -3.66 10.31 1.07
CA ASN A 50 -4.99 9.79 0.80
C ASN A 50 -4.87 8.69 -0.27
N VAL A 51 -5.17 7.44 0.09
CA VAL A 51 -5.06 6.32 -0.85
C VAL A 51 -6.02 6.45 -2.03
N ASN A 52 -7.17 7.13 -1.85
CA ASN A 52 -8.12 7.35 -2.94
C ASN A 52 -7.49 8.24 -4.02
N GLU A 53 -6.85 9.34 -3.63
CA GLU A 53 -6.17 10.26 -4.55
C GLU A 53 -4.98 9.60 -5.26
N VAL A 54 -4.17 8.82 -4.51
CA VAL A 54 -3.02 8.11 -5.09
C VAL A 54 -3.49 7.07 -6.12
N VAL A 55 -4.53 6.30 -5.81
CA VAL A 55 -5.12 5.34 -6.75
C VAL A 55 -5.73 6.04 -7.96
N ASP A 56 -6.51 7.09 -7.76
CA ASP A 56 -7.13 7.83 -8.87
C ASP A 56 -6.07 8.46 -9.80
N ARG A 57 -4.90 8.86 -9.27
CA ARG A 57 -3.79 9.41 -10.06
C ARG A 57 -3.01 8.34 -10.84
N PHE A 58 -2.62 7.24 -10.20
CA PHE A 58 -1.68 6.26 -10.79
C PHE A 58 -2.34 5.04 -11.41
N VAL A 59 -3.56 4.71 -10.98
CA VAL A 59 -4.38 3.59 -11.45
C VAL A 59 -5.82 4.10 -11.66
N PRO A 60 -6.03 5.05 -12.59
CA PRO A 60 -7.32 5.70 -12.80
C PRO A 60 -8.39 4.70 -13.22
N LYS A 61 -9.67 5.01 -12.98
CA LYS A 61 -10.81 4.11 -13.29
C LYS A 61 -10.84 3.61 -14.73
N GLY A 62 -10.40 4.41 -15.69
CA GLY A 62 -10.35 4.06 -17.11
C GLY A 62 -9.10 3.30 -17.56
N ASP A 63 -8.18 2.94 -16.63
CA ASP A 63 -7.02 2.14 -16.98
C ASP A 63 -7.45 0.73 -17.43
N PRO A 64 -7.08 0.27 -18.64
CA PRO A 64 -7.57 -0.98 -19.21
C PRO A 64 -7.09 -2.23 -18.45
N LYS A 65 -6.06 -2.11 -17.61
CA LYS A 65 -5.51 -3.21 -16.79
C LYS A 65 -5.75 -3.00 -15.30
N ARG A 66 -6.72 -2.14 -14.94
CA ARG A 66 -7.09 -1.88 -13.54
C ARG A 66 -7.56 -3.17 -12.86
N SER A 67 -6.83 -3.59 -11.82
CA SER A 67 -7.15 -4.78 -11.03
C SER A 67 -6.67 -4.63 -9.60
N PHE A 68 -7.43 -5.16 -8.63
CA PHE A 68 -7.12 -5.09 -7.21
C PHE A 68 -7.03 -6.49 -6.64
N HIS A 69 -5.90 -6.83 -6.02
CA HIS A 69 -5.67 -8.21 -5.57
C HIS A 69 -4.68 -8.25 -4.40
N THR A 70 -4.67 -9.38 -3.69
CA THR A 70 -3.63 -9.70 -2.73
C THR A 70 -2.62 -10.63 -3.39
N GLU A 71 -1.33 -10.31 -3.31
CA GLU A 71 -0.24 -11.24 -3.71
C GLU A 71 0.02 -12.31 -2.63
N GLY A 72 -0.92 -12.50 -1.69
CA GLY A 72 -0.72 -13.26 -0.45
C GLY A 72 0.07 -12.49 0.60
N GLY A 73 0.11 -13.02 1.82
CA GLY A 73 0.82 -12.40 2.95
C GLY A 73 0.33 -10.98 3.24
N VAL A 74 1.24 -10.05 3.54
CA VAL A 74 0.91 -8.70 4.04
C VAL A 74 0.58 -7.67 2.96
N LYS A 75 0.60 -8.01 1.67
CA LYS A 75 0.44 -7.02 0.59
C LYS A 75 -0.94 -7.06 -0.06
N PHE A 76 -1.42 -5.88 -0.43
CA PHE A 76 -2.61 -5.66 -1.23
C PHE A 76 -2.29 -4.59 -2.26
N ASP A 77 -2.56 -4.89 -3.53
CA ASP A 77 -2.07 -4.08 -4.61
C ASP A 77 -3.22 -3.54 -5.47
N PHE A 78 -3.12 -2.25 -5.81
CA PHE A 78 -3.90 -1.64 -6.88
C PHE A 78 -3.01 -1.58 -8.11
N GLU A 79 -3.35 -2.32 -9.15
CA GLU A 79 -2.53 -2.45 -10.35
C GLU A 79 -3.24 -1.86 -11.56
N GLY A 80 -2.52 -1.03 -12.32
CA GLY A 80 -2.94 -0.50 -13.62
C GLY A 80 -1.98 -0.93 -14.71
N THR A 81 -2.02 -0.28 -15.87
CA THR A 81 -1.18 -0.64 -17.02
C THR A 81 0.29 -0.33 -16.76
N ARG A 82 0.59 0.86 -16.24
CA ARG A 82 1.96 1.30 -15.96
C ARG A 82 2.35 1.16 -14.49
N TYR A 83 1.46 1.51 -13.59
CA TYR A 83 1.80 1.59 -12.16
C TYR A 83 1.15 0.48 -11.35
N LYS A 84 1.76 0.18 -10.21
CA LYS A 84 1.24 -0.71 -9.17
C LYS A 84 1.42 -0.03 -7.82
N ILE A 85 0.33 0.23 -7.12
CA ILE A 85 0.35 0.79 -5.77
C ILE A 85 0.31 -0.39 -4.80
N LYS A 86 1.42 -0.61 -4.10
CA LYS A 86 1.57 -1.71 -3.15
C LYS A 86 1.29 -1.23 -1.74
N CYS A 87 0.21 -1.71 -1.12
CA CYS A 87 -0.18 -1.37 0.24
C CYS A 87 0.17 -2.49 1.21
N ASP A 88 0.72 -2.14 2.37
CA ASP A 88 0.89 -3.08 3.49
C ASP A 88 -0.38 -3.15 4.34
N LYS A 89 -0.95 -4.34 4.47
CA LYS A 89 -2.19 -4.62 5.22
C LYS A 89 -2.02 -4.50 6.74
N VAL A 90 -0.79 -4.44 7.24
CA VAL A 90 -0.50 -4.41 8.68
C VAL A 90 0.07 -3.04 9.09
N ALA A 91 1.17 -2.64 8.47
CA ALA A 91 1.90 -1.42 8.80
C ALA A 91 1.28 -0.15 8.23
N GLY A 92 0.27 -0.25 7.36
CA GLY A 92 -0.52 0.91 6.95
C GLY A 92 0.22 1.90 6.05
N TYR A 93 1.16 1.45 5.23
CA TYR A 93 1.88 2.29 4.26
C TYR A 93 1.65 1.80 2.83
N LEU A 94 1.84 2.68 1.86
CA LEU A 94 1.86 2.35 0.44
C LEU A 94 3.19 2.76 -0.22
N ARG A 95 3.46 2.14 -1.37
CA ARG A 95 4.51 2.53 -2.31
C ARG A 95 3.97 2.48 -3.73
N ILE A 96 4.44 3.35 -4.61
CA ILE A 96 4.07 3.37 -6.03
C ILE A 96 5.20 2.73 -6.82
N PHE A 97 4.92 1.67 -7.57
CA PHE A 97 5.88 0.99 -8.42
C PHE A 97 5.59 1.27 -9.89
N ASP A 98 6.56 1.79 -10.63
CA ASP A 98 6.48 1.96 -12.08
C ASP A 98 6.99 0.69 -12.77
N LYS A 99 6.09 -0.02 -13.45
CA LYS A 99 6.40 -1.27 -14.16
C LYS A 99 7.31 -1.05 -15.36
N LYS A 100 7.31 0.16 -15.95
CA LYS A 100 8.20 0.50 -17.08
C LYS A 100 9.64 0.61 -16.62
N THR A 101 9.88 1.34 -15.53
CA THR A 101 11.24 1.60 -15.02
C THR A 101 11.70 0.59 -13.97
N LYS A 102 10.80 -0.28 -13.51
CA LYS A 102 11.00 -1.27 -12.44
C LYS A 102 11.51 -0.64 -11.13
N LYS A 103 11.04 0.56 -10.83
CA LYS A 103 11.46 1.34 -9.66
C LYS A 103 10.26 1.84 -8.87
N PHE A 104 10.48 2.09 -7.58
CA PHE A 104 9.52 2.82 -6.79
C PHE A 104 9.60 4.32 -7.08
N CYS A 105 8.46 4.99 -7.02
CA CYS A 105 8.33 6.39 -7.37
C CYS A 105 7.89 7.23 -6.18
N LYS A 106 8.23 8.51 -6.26
CA LYS A 106 7.66 9.58 -5.46
C LYS A 106 6.19 9.83 -5.85
N LEU A 107 5.48 10.68 -5.12
CA LEU A 107 4.08 11.02 -5.41
C LEU A 107 3.86 11.77 -6.72
N ASP A 108 4.91 12.38 -7.28
CA ASP A 108 4.89 13.01 -8.60
C ASP A 108 5.06 11.99 -9.75
N GLY A 109 5.45 10.75 -9.44
CA GLY A 109 5.74 9.68 -10.41
C GLY A 109 7.23 9.53 -10.75
N THR A 110 8.11 10.37 -10.19
CA THR A 110 9.55 10.32 -10.41
C THR A 110 10.16 9.09 -9.72
N PRO A 111 10.88 8.21 -10.44
CA PRO A 111 11.57 7.07 -9.83
C PRO A 111 12.62 7.52 -8.80
N SER A 112 12.66 6.86 -7.64
CA SER A 112 13.68 7.10 -6.62
C SER A 112 14.22 5.80 -6.05
N LYS A 113 15.50 5.82 -5.66
CA LYS A 113 16.15 4.73 -4.92
C LYS A 113 16.01 4.90 -3.40
N TYR A 114 15.59 6.07 -2.93
CA TYR A 114 15.51 6.37 -1.51
C TYR A 114 14.16 5.91 -0.94
N GLU A 115 14.21 5.02 0.04
CA GLU A 115 12.99 4.47 0.64
C GLU A 115 12.14 5.56 1.31
N LYS A 116 12.77 6.57 1.91
CA LYS A 116 12.10 7.69 2.58
C LYS A 116 11.24 8.53 1.63
N GLU A 117 11.59 8.55 0.35
CA GLU A 117 10.86 9.30 -0.68
C GLU A 117 9.78 8.47 -1.38
N THR A 118 9.70 7.17 -1.07
CA THR A 118 8.83 6.22 -1.78
C THR A 118 7.92 5.41 -0.86
N HIS A 119 8.01 5.61 0.46
CA HIS A 119 7.11 5.05 1.46
C HIS A 119 6.20 6.14 2.02
N PHE A 120 4.90 5.89 1.92
CA PHE A 120 3.87 6.86 2.29
C PHE A 120 2.92 6.25 3.30
N LYS A 121 2.71 6.89 4.46
CA LYS A 121 1.73 6.39 5.42
C LYS A 121 0.33 6.62 4.85
N ILE A 122 -0.51 5.60 4.85
CA ILE A 122 -1.91 5.75 4.45
C ILE A 122 -2.66 6.46 5.58
N LYS A 123 -3.35 7.56 5.25
CA LYS A 123 -4.23 8.25 6.18
C LYS A 123 -5.31 7.32 6.76
N LYS A 124 -5.74 7.59 7.98
CA LYS A 124 -6.98 7.01 8.54
C LYS A 124 -8.19 7.66 7.87
N ARG A 125 -9.35 7.01 7.95
CA ARG A 125 -10.59 7.53 7.33
C ARG A 125 -10.99 8.92 7.83
N GLY A 126 -10.79 9.23 9.12
CA GLY A 126 -11.07 10.57 9.65
C GLY A 126 -10.04 11.66 9.28
N GLU A 127 -8.95 11.31 8.57
CA GLU A 127 -7.92 12.26 8.11
C GLU A 127 -8.03 12.55 6.59
N MET A 128 -8.97 11.90 5.90
CA MET A 128 -9.26 12.01 4.47
C MET A 128 -10.51 12.86 4.27
#